data_AF-A0AB94IRK3-F1
#
_entry.id   AF-A0AB94IRK3-F1
#
_cell.length_a   1.000
_cell.length_b   1.000
_cell.length_c   1.000
_cell.angle_alpha   90.00
_cell.angle_beta   90.00
_cell.angle_gamma   90.00
#
_symmetry.space_group_name_H-M   'P 1'
#
loop_
_entity.id
_entity.type
_entity.pdbx_description
1 polymer ?
#
loop_
_entity_poly.entity_id
_entity_poly.type
_entity_poly.pdbx_seq_one_letter_code
_entity_poly.pdbx_strand_id
1 'polypeptide(L)'
;MQFCKECGSKLEDSAKFCKECGTTISEQNHKQPSMSPSPAPVAKQTMTKKKKRQLIAAGIAIVVLFGGYKIGETLTSKDRLIEKFENALIEKDSQKVASLLSSSDKKLEINKDSVSGLMKYLNKNPDLAKEIVSDLRAQSTLIDKSAGKDAKSLYEGFFEDMAGNDLVNLKKDGKFLFYDNYKLDIQSVYLTLKTNYKDTELFVDGKKVGTSNKLDFEKTFGPFVPGLHTAEATLKTKFVALETKDEFRLSSDKQVEDLYLDGRDVTVDLPDTNTGTAKLFINGKDVGVDLFKNPTFGPILTDGSMKMAVEAELPWGKVKTDEVAIDSEEMTVSFVNEELQKNLMETIHKSIDDELEAFTTLDAGKLTTATATYKDEKMEKAKDNKSNGYIYKGSHLNTKFDLDSFHLYHEDGNWIVTVEAEAGYMDDKFYYNETPELEENTTTFEFELYYDKTSNKWLLNNRSDSYGFDDEHVKELKNENPKQYVSSWINDVPAEDVIPMDND
;
A
#
# COMPACT_ATOMS: atom_id res chain seq x y z
N MET A 1 -14.78 71.97 91.35
CA MET A 1 -16.02 71.73 90.60
C MET A 1 -16.04 70.28 90.14
N GLN A 2 -16.72 69.43 90.90
CA GLN A 2 -16.94 68.03 90.52
C GLN A 2 -18.22 67.94 89.68
N PHE A 3 -18.31 66.95 88.79
CA PHE A 3 -19.51 66.66 88.01
C PHE A 3 -19.95 65.22 88.30
N CYS A 4 -21.26 64.98 88.28
CA CYS A 4 -21.81 63.65 88.50
C CYS A 4 -21.34 62.71 87.39
N LYS A 5 -20.80 61.53 87.76
CA LYS A 5 -20.27 60.58 86.78
C LYS A 5 -21.36 59.83 85.98
N GLU A 6 -22.59 59.84 86.48
CA GLU A 6 -23.72 59.17 85.82
C GLU A 6 -24.48 60.09 84.86
N CYS A 7 -24.66 61.38 85.21
CA CYS A 7 -25.48 62.30 84.41
C CYS A 7 -24.79 63.60 84.01
N GLY A 8 -23.54 63.82 84.43
CA GLY A 8 -22.72 64.95 83.97
C GLY A 8 -23.07 66.32 84.55
N SER A 9 -24.07 66.42 85.43
CA SER A 9 -24.44 67.69 86.07
C SER A 9 -23.44 68.12 87.14
N LYS A 10 -23.27 69.45 87.28
CA LYS A 10 -22.30 70.04 88.20
C LYS A 10 -22.73 69.79 89.65
N LEU A 11 -21.81 69.28 90.45
CA LEU A 11 -22.02 69.01 91.87
C LEU A 11 -21.52 70.21 92.69
N GLU A 12 -22.28 70.53 93.73
CA GLU A 12 -21.85 71.45 94.77
C GLU A 12 -20.77 70.78 95.63
N ASP A 13 -19.78 71.55 96.06
CA ASP A 13 -18.66 71.02 96.82
C ASP A 13 -19.22 70.38 98.13
N SER A 14 -18.85 69.11 98.41
CA SER A 14 -19.33 68.25 99.53
C SER A 14 -20.69 67.53 99.40
N ALA A 15 -21.28 67.44 98.20
CA ALA A 15 -22.54 66.70 98.00
C ALA A 15 -22.39 65.17 98.20
N LYS A 16 -23.17 64.58 99.13
CA LYS A 16 -23.21 63.11 99.37
C LYS A 16 -24.08 62.33 98.38
N PHE A 17 -24.90 63.04 97.59
CA PHE A 17 -25.68 62.48 96.49
C PHE A 17 -25.99 63.58 95.47
N CYS A 18 -26.17 63.21 94.19
CA CYS A 18 -26.53 64.13 93.12
C CYS A 18 -28.00 64.58 93.28
N LYS A 19 -28.25 65.90 93.35
CA LYS A 19 -29.61 66.45 93.49
C LYS A 19 -30.49 66.25 92.25
N GLU A 20 -29.90 66.05 91.07
CA GLU A 20 -30.63 65.90 89.80
C GLU A 20 -31.02 64.44 89.49
N CYS A 21 -30.17 63.47 89.86
CA CYS A 21 -30.43 62.05 89.53
C CYS A 21 -30.45 61.10 90.73
N GLY A 22 -30.16 61.58 91.94
CA GLY A 22 -30.27 60.80 93.19
C GLY A 22 -29.10 59.87 93.53
N THR A 23 -28.08 59.75 92.67
CA THR A 23 -26.94 58.84 92.89
C THR A 23 -26.02 59.30 94.03
N THR A 24 -25.65 58.41 94.95
CA THR A 24 -24.78 58.70 96.10
C THR A 24 -23.30 58.80 95.74
N ILE A 25 -22.58 59.70 96.40
CA ILE A 25 -21.16 60.01 96.20
C ILE A 25 -20.45 59.80 97.53
N SER A 26 -19.57 58.80 97.59
CA SER A 26 -18.85 58.42 98.81
C SER A 26 -17.36 58.73 98.68
N GLU A 27 -16.85 59.58 99.56
CA GLU A 27 -15.43 59.94 99.70
C GLU A 27 -14.75 59.09 100.77
N GLN A 28 -13.58 58.49 100.46
CA GLN A 28 -12.55 58.18 101.46
C GLN A 28 -11.14 58.54 100.96
N ASN A 29 -10.69 59.69 101.46
CA ASN A 29 -9.38 60.11 101.99
C ASN A 29 -8.04 59.67 101.36
N HIS A 30 -7.29 60.73 101.02
CA HIS A 30 -5.89 60.84 100.61
C HIS A 30 -4.86 60.54 101.71
N LYS A 31 -3.67 60.04 101.31
CA LYS A 31 -2.35 60.59 101.70
C LYS A 31 -1.22 60.12 100.76
N GLN A 32 -0.52 61.08 100.16
CA GLN A 32 0.85 61.02 99.59
C GLN A 32 1.78 61.80 100.55
N PRO A 33 3.15 61.77 100.50
CA PRO A 33 3.97 61.58 99.28
C PRO A 33 5.32 60.80 99.38
N SER A 34 5.76 60.41 98.17
CA SER A 34 7.14 60.35 97.64
C SER A 34 7.89 59.00 97.55
N MET A 35 8.44 58.83 96.33
CA MET A 35 9.45 57.90 95.81
C MET A 35 9.06 56.43 95.53
N SER A 36 9.19 56.07 94.25
CA SER A 36 9.13 54.74 93.60
C SER A 36 9.85 53.63 94.39
N PRO A 37 9.46 52.32 94.30
CA PRO A 37 9.21 51.61 93.03
C PRO A 37 8.08 50.55 93.00
N SER A 38 7.70 50.20 91.77
CA SER A 38 7.19 48.92 91.22
C SER A 38 6.23 48.02 92.05
N PRO A 39 5.10 47.56 91.47
CA PRO A 39 4.28 46.54 92.10
C PRO A 39 4.97 45.17 92.16
N ALA A 40 4.68 44.46 93.25
CA ALA A 40 5.06 43.09 93.55
C ALA A 40 4.55 42.08 92.48
N PRO A 41 5.25 40.95 92.31
CA PRO A 41 5.07 40.05 91.18
C PRO A 41 3.85 39.15 91.38
N VAL A 42 3.03 39.01 90.33
CA VAL A 42 2.31 37.75 90.08
C VAL A 42 3.40 36.67 90.04
N ALA A 43 3.32 35.67 90.90
CA ALA A 43 4.26 34.56 90.92
C ALA A 43 4.26 33.88 89.54
N LYS A 44 5.19 34.31 88.67
CA LYS A 44 5.54 33.57 87.47
C LYS A 44 6.11 32.26 87.96
N GLN A 45 5.37 31.17 87.79
CA GLN A 45 5.94 29.83 87.92
C GLN A 45 7.17 29.79 87.01
N THR A 46 8.35 29.85 87.61
CA THR A 46 9.60 29.72 86.88
C THR A 46 9.67 28.28 86.42
N MET A 47 9.39 28.05 85.15
CA MET A 47 9.47 26.72 84.58
C MET A 47 10.88 26.16 84.80
N THR A 48 10.96 24.96 85.35
CA THR A 48 12.22 24.23 85.51
C THR A 48 12.95 24.13 84.17
N LYS A 49 14.29 24.25 84.17
CA LYS A 49 15.13 24.27 82.94
C LYS A 49 14.84 23.09 81.99
N LYS A 50 14.36 21.96 82.53
CA LYS A 50 13.91 20.76 81.78
C LYS A 50 12.60 21.01 81.00
N LYS A 51 11.58 21.62 81.61
CA LYS A 51 10.31 22.00 80.94
C LYS A 51 10.51 23.07 79.86
N LYS A 52 11.40 24.04 80.09
CA LYS A 52 11.72 25.07 79.09
C LYS A 52 12.43 24.49 77.86
N ARG A 53 13.36 23.54 78.03
CA ARG A 53 13.99 22.81 76.92
C ARG A 53 12.99 21.93 76.16
N GLN A 54 12.06 21.26 76.86
CA GLN A 54 11.01 20.46 76.21
C GLN A 54 10.04 21.31 75.39
N LEU A 55 9.66 22.49 75.86
CA LEU A 55 8.78 23.41 75.11
C LEU A 55 9.47 24.03 73.90
N ILE A 56 10.76 24.36 74.00
CA ILE A 56 11.55 24.81 72.83
C ILE A 56 11.69 23.67 71.81
N ALA A 57 12.00 22.45 72.27
CA ALA A 57 12.06 21.28 71.40
C ALA A 57 10.71 20.97 70.73
N ALA A 58 9.60 21.08 71.47
CA ALA A 58 8.26 20.93 70.92
C ALA A 58 7.91 22.04 69.91
N GLY A 59 8.28 23.29 70.18
CA GLY A 59 8.10 24.41 69.24
C GLY A 59 8.90 24.22 67.95
N ILE A 60 10.18 23.81 68.06
CA ILE A 60 11.01 23.48 66.90
C ILE A 60 10.41 22.30 66.13
N ALA A 61 9.97 21.25 66.81
CA ALA A 61 9.32 20.10 66.18
C ALA A 61 8.05 20.51 65.42
N ILE A 62 7.23 21.42 65.97
CA ILE A 62 6.04 21.95 65.28
C ILE A 62 6.42 22.76 64.06
N VAL A 63 7.44 23.62 64.12
CA VAL A 63 7.90 24.40 62.96
C VAL A 63 8.48 23.48 61.88
N VAL A 64 9.23 22.45 62.25
CA VAL A 64 9.76 21.45 61.31
C VAL A 64 8.64 20.60 60.73
N LEU A 65 7.64 20.21 61.52
CA LEU A 65 6.47 19.48 61.05
C LEU A 65 5.58 20.35 60.16
N PHE A 66 5.41 21.63 60.47
CA PHE A 66 4.64 22.57 59.66
C PHE A 66 5.37 22.94 58.37
N GLY A 67 6.69 23.14 58.44
CA GLY A 67 7.55 23.34 57.28
C GLY A 67 7.58 22.11 56.39
N GLY A 68 7.80 20.93 56.97
CA GLY A 68 7.67 19.64 56.29
C GLY A 68 6.27 19.41 55.73
N TYR A 69 5.23 19.91 56.42
CA TYR A 69 3.85 19.80 55.97
C TYR A 69 3.62 20.65 54.71
N LYS A 70 4.01 21.92 54.77
CA LYS A 70 3.92 22.85 53.63
C LYS A 70 4.77 22.40 52.44
N ILE A 71 5.97 21.86 52.68
CA ILE A 71 6.80 21.28 51.62
C ILE A 71 6.10 20.07 50.99
N GLY A 72 5.53 19.17 51.80
CA GLY A 72 4.72 18.05 51.33
C GLY A 72 3.55 18.49 50.46
N GLU A 73 2.80 19.49 50.91
CA GLU A 73 1.67 20.10 50.19
C GLU A 73 2.09 20.66 48.81
N THR A 74 3.26 21.29 48.71
CA THR A 74 3.79 21.80 47.42
C THR A 74 4.40 20.74 46.51
N LEU A 75 4.76 19.57 47.04
CA LEU A 75 5.31 18.47 46.24
C LEU A 75 4.20 17.62 45.60
N THR A 76 3.04 17.55 46.25
CA THR A 76 1.87 16.80 45.78
C THR A 76 0.81 17.69 45.13
N SER A 77 1.09 18.98 44.89
CA SER A 77 0.09 19.92 44.38
C SER A 77 -0.23 19.69 42.89
N LYS A 78 -1.53 19.63 42.61
CA LYS A 78 -2.09 19.55 41.25
C LYS A 78 -1.62 20.69 40.34
N ASP A 79 -1.53 21.93 40.85
CA ASP A 79 -1.09 23.08 40.05
C ASP A 79 0.37 22.96 39.60
N ARG A 80 1.25 22.43 40.47
CA ARG A 80 2.66 22.20 40.11
C ARG A 80 2.81 21.05 39.11
N LEU A 81 1.95 20.03 39.19
CA LEU A 81 1.92 18.96 38.19
C LEU A 81 1.53 19.52 36.82
N ILE A 82 0.50 20.38 36.75
CA ILE A 82 0.07 21.04 35.52
C ILE A 82 1.17 21.97 34.97
N GLU A 83 1.81 22.78 35.82
CA GLU A 83 2.91 23.66 35.42
C GLU A 83 4.10 22.87 34.86
N LYS A 84 4.46 21.75 35.48
CA LYS A 84 5.51 20.85 34.95
C LYS A 84 5.14 20.29 33.57
N PHE A 85 3.88 19.94 33.37
CA PHE A 85 3.38 19.42 32.10
C PHE A 85 3.38 20.50 31.01
N GLU A 86 2.87 21.69 31.31
CA GLU A 86 2.92 22.85 30.42
C GLU A 86 4.36 23.19 30.01
N ASN A 87 5.29 23.25 30.97
CA ASN A 87 6.70 23.49 30.68
C ASN A 87 7.28 22.38 29.79
N ALA A 88 6.94 21.11 30.05
CA ALA A 88 7.41 19.99 29.22
C ALA A 88 6.86 20.07 27.78
N LEU A 89 5.62 20.52 27.59
CA LEU A 89 5.04 20.78 26.26
C LEU A 89 5.75 21.95 25.55
N ILE A 90 6.00 23.07 26.25
CA ILE A 90 6.70 24.25 25.71
C ILE A 90 8.15 23.89 25.31
N GLU A 91 8.85 23.15 26.17
CA GLU A 91 10.21 22.65 25.92
C GLU A 91 10.26 21.53 24.87
N LYS A 92 9.11 21.02 24.44
CA LYS A 92 8.97 19.88 23.51
C LYS A 92 9.68 18.62 24.01
N ASP A 93 9.73 18.43 25.33
CA ASP A 93 10.43 17.32 25.97
C ASP A 93 9.49 16.12 26.11
N SER A 94 9.47 15.26 25.08
CA SER A 94 8.66 14.04 25.05
C SER A 94 8.92 13.10 26.23
N GLN A 95 10.15 13.07 26.76
CA GLN A 95 10.48 12.19 27.87
C GLN A 95 9.90 12.71 29.19
N LYS A 96 9.97 14.02 29.43
CA LYS A 96 9.27 14.65 30.56
C LYS A 96 7.76 14.49 30.43
N VAL A 97 7.19 14.74 29.24
CA VAL A 97 5.75 14.56 28.98
C VAL A 97 5.32 13.13 29.32
N ALA A 98 6.02 12.12 28.80
CA ALA A 98 5.72 10.72 29.11
C ALA A 98 5.77 10.42 30.62
N SER A 99 6.75 10.98 31.34
CA SER A 99 6.91 10.75 32.79
C SER A 99 5.82 11.38 33.67
N LEU A 100 5.11 12.39 33.13
CA LEU A 100 4.03 13.10 33.84
C LEU A 100 2.65 12.52 33.52
N LEU A 101 2.55 11.73 32.45
CA LEU A 101 1.32 11.08 32.03
C LEU A 101 1.18 9.69 32.67
N SER A 102 -0.07 9.30 32.84
CA SER A 102 -0.52 8.01 33.36
C SER A 102 -1.76 7.59 32.57
N SER A 103 -2.18 6.33 32.63
CA SER A 103 -3.46 5.94 32.02
C SER A 103 -4.26 5.05 32.95
N SER A 104 -5.57 5.16 32.81
CA SER A 104 -6.53 4.26 33.43
C SER A 104 -6.53 2.89 32.75
N ASP A 105 -6.10 2.81 31.47
CA ASP A 105 -5.83 1.54 30.81
C ASP A 105 -4.42 1.05 31.17
N LYS A 106 -4.36 0.02 32.02
CA LYS A 106 -3.11 -0.57 32.50
C LYS A 106 -2.28 -1.25 31.41
N LYS A 107 -2.86 -1.50 30.23
CA LYS A 107 -2.13 -2.07 29.08
C LYS A 107 -1.39 -1.01 28.28
N LEU A 108 -1.70 0.28 28.48
CA LEU A 108 -1.03 1.37 27.77
C LEU A 108 0.35 1.63 28.37
N GLU A 109 1.38 1.33 27.58
CA GLU A 109 2.74 1.71 27.91
C GLU A 109 3.00 3.17 27.51
N ILE A 110 3.34 4.01 28.50
CA ILE A 110 3.67 5.42 28.30
C ILE A 110 5.18 5.59 28.42
N ASN A 111 5.82 5.96 27.32
CA ASN A 111 7.24 6.25 27.22
C ASN A 111 7.47 7.31 26.14
N LYS A 112 8.75 7.69 25.93
CA LYS A 112 9.12 8.72 24.95
C LYS A 112 8.62 8.41 23.53
N ASP A 113 8.63 7.13 23.12
CA ASP A 113 8.24 6.72 21.78
C ASP A 113 6.71 6.74 21.64
N SER A 114 5.97 6.21 22.63
CA SER A 114 4.51 6.15 22.55
C SER A 114 3.85 7.53 22.60
N VAL A 115 4.45 8.52 23.27
CA VAL A 115 3.94 9.91 23.23
C VAL A 115 4.43 10.71 22.03
N SER A 116 5.30 10.15 21.18
CA SER A 116 5.88 10.91 20.06
C SER A 116 4.82 11.40 19.07
N GLY A 117 3.80 10.58 18.80
CA GLY A 117 2.66 10.94 17.96
C GLY A 117 1.83 12.10 18.52
N LEU A 118 1.56 12.07 19.83
CA LEU A 118 0.92 13.17 20.56
C LEU A 118 1.74 14.45 20.44
N MET A 119 3.05 14.36 20.71
CA MET A 119 3.95 15.51 20.65
C MET A 119 4.05 16.11 19.25
N LYS A 120 4.14 15.29 18.20
CA LYS A 120 4.07 15.76 16.82
C LYS A 120 2.76 16.50 16.55
N TYR A 121 1.64 15.95 17.00
CA TYR A 121 0.33 16.57 16.80
C TYR A 121 0.19 17.91 17.53
N LEU A 122 0.55 17.98 18.82
CA LEU A 122 0.49 19.20 19.63
C LEU A 122 1.47 20.27 19.14
N ASN A 123 2.65 19.88 18.65
CA ASN A 123 3.61 20.82 18.04
C ASN A 123 3.08 21.46 16.76
N LYS A 124 2.30 20.72 15.96
CA LYS A 124 1.59 21.26 14.78
C LYS A 124 0.36 22.10 15.18
N ASN A 125 -0.18 21.92 16.39
CA ASN A 125 -1.39 22.58 16.90
C ASN A 125 -1.16 23.22 18.28
N PRO A 126 -0.35 24.29 18.38
CA PRO A 126 0.05 24.87 19.66
C PRO A 126 -1.12 25.45 20.47
N ASP A 127 -2.19 25.89 19.83
CA ASP A 127 -3.38 26.40 20.52
C ASP A 127 -4.13 25.30 21.25
N LEU A 128 -4.19 24.08 20.69
CA LEU A 128 -4.72 22.93 21.39
C LEU A 128 -3.89 22.62 22.64
N ALA A 129 -2.55 22.67 22.56
CA ALA A 129 -1.70 22.46 23.74
C ALA A 129 -2.02 23.45 24.87
N LYS A 130 -2.30 24.72 24.54
CA LYS A 130 -2.75 25.73 25.52
C LYS A 130 -4.13 25.41 26.07
N GLU A 131 -5.05 24.96 25.22
CA GLU A 131 -6.39 24.53 25.61
C GLU A 131 -6.34 23.37 26.61
N ILE A 132 -5.53 22.33 26.34
CA ILE A 132 -5.30 21.21 27.29
C ILE A 132 -4.87 21.75 28.66
N VAL A 133 -3.89 22.66 28.71
CA VAL A 133 -3.40 23.23 29.97
C VAL A 133 -4.46 24.08 30.66
N SER A 134 -5.23 24.86 29.89
CA SER A 134 -6.35 25.66 30.40
C SER A 134 -7.42 24.77 31.04
N ASP A 135 -7.79 23.67 30.38
CA ASP A 135 -8.77 22.71 30.86
C ASP A 135 -8.29 22.00 32.14
N LEU A 136 -7.01 21.63 32.21
CA LEU A 136 -6.43 21.06 33.42
C LEU A 136 -6.45 22.05 34.60
N ARG A 137 -6.23 23.35 34.36
CA ARG A 137 -6.35 24.40 35.40
C ARG A 137 -7.81 24.61 35.83
N ALA A 138 -8.75 24.51 34.90
CA ALA A 138 -10.18 24.54 35.22
C ALA A 138 -10.58 23.34 36.09
N GLN A 139 -10.14 22.12 35.73
CA GLN A 139 -10.29 20.91 36.53
C GLN A 139 -9.70 21.06 37.94
N SER A 140 -8.50 21.62 38.05
CA SER A 140 -7.85 21.93 39.33
C SER A 140 -8.75 22.80 40.22
N THR A 141 -9.30 23.88 39.65
CA THR A 141 -10.17 24.83 40.37
C THR A 141 -11.48 24.18 40.82
N LEU A 142 -12.07 23.31 40.00
CA LEU A 142 -13.31 22.59 40.34
C LEU A 142 -13.09 21.59 41.48
N ILE A 143 -11.94 20.91 41.50
CA ILE A 143 -11.58 19.99 42.59
C ILE A 143 -11.47 20.75 43.93
N ASP A 144 -10.94 21.97 43.93
CA ASP A 144 -10.88 22.81 45.15
C ASP A 144 -12.25 23.25 45.64
N LYS A 145 -13.14 23.63 44.72
CA LYS A 145 -14.51 24.06 45.04
C LYS A 145 -15.41 22.90 45.50
N SER A 146 -15.17 21.69 45.00
CA SER A 146 -15.97 20.50 45.29
C SER A 146 -15.58 19.79 46.59
N ALA A 147 -14.52 20.23 47.28
CA ALA A 147 -14.10 19.73 48.59
C ALA A 147 -15.13 19.98 49.74
N GLY A 148 -16.31 20.55 49.46
CA GLY A 148 -17.33 20.91 50.47
C GLY A 148 -18.79 20.46 50.23
N LYS A 149 -19.21 20.04 49.02
CA LYS A 149 -20.56 19.53 48.70
C LYS A 149 -20.54 18.68 47.43
N ASP A 150 -21.55 17.81 47.26
CA ASP A 150 -21.77 16.88 46.14
C ASP A 150 -21.13 17.32 44.82
N ALA A 151 -19.89 16.87 44.62
CA ALA A 151 -19.02 17.23 43.51
C ALA A 151 -19.63 16.89 42.14
N LYS A 152 -20.57 15.95 42.12
CA LYS A 152 -21.13 15.32 40.93
C LYS A 152 -22.00 16.27 40.08
N SER A 153 -22.85 17.10 40.71
CA SER A 153 -23.76 17.99 39.94
C SER A 153 -23.06 19.23 39.39
N LEU A 154 -21.96 19.67 40.01
CA LEU A 154 -21.11 20.73 39.47
C LEU A 154 -20.16 20.20 38.37
N TYR A 155 -19.80 18.92 38.44
CA TYR A 155 -19.06 18.23 37.37
C TYR A 155 -19.91 18.04 36.12
N GLU A 156 -21.14 17.54 36.23
CA GLU A 156 -21.99 17.24 35.06
C GLU A 156 -22.41 18.51 34.30
N GLY A 157 -22.75 19.62 34.99
CA GLY A 157 -23.20 20.85 34.32
C GLY A 157 -22.11 21.79 33.80
N PHE A 158 -20.84 21.63 34.21
CA PHE A 158 -19.75 22.52 33.78
C PHE A 158 -19.00 21.98 32.54
N PHE A 159 -19.06 20.67 32.31
CA PHE A 159 -18.45 20.00 31.14
C PHE A 159 -19.43 19.82 29.96
N GLU A 160 -20.75 20.00 30.14
CA GLU A 160 -21.69 20.07 29.00
C GLU A 160 -21.46 21.33 28.13
N ASP A 161 -21.03 22.45 28.73
CA ASP A 161 -20.76 23.71 28.03
C ASP A 161 -19.29 23.89 27.59
N MET A 162 -18.38 23.08 28.15
CA MET A 162 -16.96 23.08 27.79
C MET A 162 -16.72 21.81 26.98
N ALA A 163 -16.69 21.94 25.65
CA ALA A 163 -16.21 20.91 24.72
C ALA A 163 -14.69 20.64 24.90
N GLY A 164 -14.22 20.63 26.15
CA GLY A 164 -12.84 20.65 26.58
C GLY A 164 -12.24 19.27 26.53
N ASN A 165 -11.58 19.00 25.41
CA ASN A 165 -10.47 18.07 25.25
C ASN A 165 -10.48 16.79 26.12
N ASP A 166 -11.00 15.70 25.57
CA ASP A 166 -10.96 14.35 26.16
C ASP A 166 -9.54 13.75 26.29
N LEU A 167 -8.49 14.39 25.78
CA LEU A 167 -7.16 13.78 25.69
C LEU A 167 -6.50 13.55 27.05
N VAL A 168 -6.47 14.56 27.93
CA VAL A 168 -5.74 14.50 29.21
C VAL A 168 -6.58 15.06 30.35
N ASN A 169 -6.75 14.26 31.40
CA ASN A 169 -7.60 14.58 32.54
C ASN A 169 -6.81 14.58 33.86
N LEU A 170 -7.12 15.50 34.75
CA LEU A 170 -6.56 15.53 36.10
C LEU A 170 -7.35 14.58 37.02
N LYS A 171 -6.70 13.52 37.50
CA LYS A 171 -7.32 12.55 38.42
C LYS A 171 -6.62 12.52 39.77
N LYS A 172 -7.41 12.39 40.83
CA LYS A 172 -6.88 12.12 42.17
C LYS A 172 -6.36 10.68 42.24
N ASP A 173 -5.10 10.53 42.65
CA ASP A 173 -4.37 9.27 42.70
C ASP A 173 -4.00 8.91 44.15
N GLY A 174 -5.03 8.71 44.97
CA GLY A 174 -4.88 8.36 46.37
C GLY A 174 -4.34 9.50 47.24
N LYS A 175 -3.55 9.13 48.25
CA LYS A 175 -2.93 10.05 49.20
C LYS A 175 -1.48 9.68 49.43
N PHE A 176 -0.62 10.69 49.48
CA PHE A 176 0.75 10.54 49.98
C PHE A 176 0.83 11.12 51.38
N LEU A 177 0.98 10.25 52.39
CA LEU A 177 0.78 10.60 53.81
C LEU A 177 -0.63 11.18 54.05
N PHE A 178 -0.71 12.50 54.23
CA PHE A 178 -1.94 13.23 54.53
C PHE A 178 -2.41 14.09 53.35
N TYR A 179 -1.60 14.21 52.29
CA TYR A 179 -1.92 15.02 51.11
C TYR A 179 -2.60 14.18 50.06
N ASP A 180 -3.58 14.80 49.40
CA ASP A 180 -4.09 14.26 48.15
C ASP A 180 -3.00 14.30 47.09
N ASN A 181 -2.87 13.19 46.36
CA ASN A 181 -1.95 13.08 45.23
C ASN A 181 -2.76 13.08 43.93
N TYR A 182 -2.15 13.53 42.85
CA TYR A 182 -2.82 13.69 41.55
C TYR A 182 -1.94 13.16 40.41
N LYS A 183 -2.58 12.78 39.32
CA LYS A 183 -1.95 12.34 38.08
C LYS A 183 -2.66 12.92 36.87
N LEU A 184 -1.93 13.05 35.77
CA LEU A 184 -2.48 13.38 34.46
C LEU A 184 -2.79 12.07 33.74
N ASP A 185 -4.07 11.80 33.56
CA ASP A 185 -4.60 10.59 32.95
C ASP A 185 -4.87 10.83 31.47
N ILE A 186 -4.11 10.16 30.59
CA ILE A 186 -4.33 10.18 29.15
C ILE A 186 -5.26 9.04 28.74
N GLN A 187 -6.28 9.37 27.95
CA GLN A 187 -7.21 8.38 27.42
C GLN A 187 -6.53 7.55 26.32
N SER A 188 -6.54 6.23 26.48
CA SER A 188 -6.04 5.30 25.49
C SER A 188 -6.99 5.16 24.31
N VAL A 189 -6.43 4.99 23.11
CA VAL A 189 -7.19 4.83 21.86
C VAL A 189 -6.81 3.53 21.15
N TYR A 190 -7.68 3.06 20.27
CA TYR A 190 -7.53 1.77 19.60
C TYR A 190 -7.69 1.96 18.09
N LEU A 191 -6.91 1.20 17.32
CA LEU A 191 -6.81 1.30 15.88
C LEU A 191 -7.24 -0.01 15.24
N THR A 192 -8.19 0.01 14.32
CA THR A 192 -8.49 -1.16 13.50
C THR A 192 -7.70 -1.09 12.19
N LEU A 193 -6.86 -2.09 11.94
CA LEU A 193 -6.15 -2.22 10.66
C LEU A 193 -6.85 -3.27 9.79
N LYS A 194 -6.97 -2.96 8.50
CA LYS A 194 -7.42 -3.85 7.44
C LYS A 194 -6.34 -4.07 6.40
N THR A 195 -6.33 -5.25 5.77
CA THR A 195 -5.49 -5.54 4.60
C THR A 195 -6.08 -6.69 3.79
N ASN A 196 -5.90 -6.66 2.48
CA ASN A 196 -6.48 -7.61 1.52
C ASN A 196 -5.81 -9.00 1.57
N TYR A 197 -4.51 -9.08 1.86
CA TYR A 197 -3.77 -10.34 1.83
C TYR A 197 -3.56 -11.01 3.20
N LYS A 198 -3.46 -12.34 3.18
CA LYS A 198 -2.96 -13.14 4.31
C LYS A 198 -1.42 -13.04 4.38
N ASP A 199 -0.85 -13.39 5.53
CA ASP A 199 0.60 -13.41 5.78
C ASP A 199 1.28 -12.04 5.65
N THR A 200 0.50 -10.96 5.68
CA THR A 200 0.95 -9.56 5.63
C THR A 200 1.39 -9.11 7.02
N GLU A 201 2.61 -8.61 7.15
CA GLU A 201 3.11 -8.01 8.38
C GLU A 201 2.55 -6.60 8.55
N LEU A 202 1.99 -6.30 9.72
CA LEU A 202 1.39 -5.01 10.05
C LEU A 202 2.22 -4.30 11.13
N PHE A 203 2.49 -3.02 10.91
CA PHE A 203 3.28 -2.20 11.81
C PHE A 203 2.54 -0.91 12.16
N VAL A 204 2.73 -0.44 13.40
CA VAL A 204 2.32 0.90 13.85
C VAL A 204 3.54 1.58 14.45
N ASP A 205 3.86 2.77 13.96
CA ASP A 205 5.06 3.54 14.34
C ASP A 205 6.36 2.71 14.26
N GLY A 206 6.48 1.88 13.22
CA GLY A 206 7.63 0.99 12.99
C GLY A 206 7.70 -0.24 13.90
N LYS A 207 6.72 -0.47 14.79
CA LYS A 207 6.64 -1.67 15.64
C LYS A 207 5.65 -2.66 15.03
N LYS A 208 6.08 -3.92 14.85
CA LYS A 208 5.20 -5.00 14.36
C LYS A 208 4.09 -5.26 15.38
N VAL A 209 2.84 -5.05 14.98
CA VAL A 209 1.66 -5.26 15.84
C VAL A 209 0.96 -6.58 15.55
N GLY A 210 1.14 -7.14 14.36
CA GLY A 210 0.55 -8.43 13.98
C GLY A 210 0.95 -8.90 12.59
N THR A 211 0.37 -10.04 12.22
CA THR A 211 0.42 -10.61 10.88
C THR A 211 -0.99 -11.07 10.52
N SER A 212 -1.46 -10.75 9.32
CA SER A 212 -2.76 -11.20 8.84
C SER A 212 -2.77 -12.72 8.66
N ASN A 213 -3.89 -13.37 9.01
CA ASN A 213 -4.01 -14.83 8.97
C ASN A 213 -5.08 -15.32 7.98
N LYS A 214 -5.70 -14.40 7.24
CA LYS A 214 -6.73 -14.65 6.22
C LYS A 214 -6.74 -13.49 5.23
N LEU A 215 -7.37 -13.71 4.07
CA LEU A 215 -7.74 -12.63 3.17
C LEU A 215 -8.77 -11.70 3.84
N ASP A 216 -8.79 -10.44 3.40
CA ASP A 216 -9.65 -9.38 3.97
C ASP A 216 -9.57 -9.35 5.51
N PHE A 217 -8.33 -9.31 6.00
CA PHE A 217 -8.05 -9.32 7.42
C PHE A 217 -8.51 -8.01 8.06
N GLU A 218 -9.10 -8.10 9.24
CA GLU A 218 -9.46 -6.95 10.07
C GLU A 218 -9.17 -7.29 11.53
N LYS A 219 -8.46 -6.42 12.23
CA LYS A 219 -8.23 -6.55 13.67
C LYS A 219 -7.96 -5.21 14.33
N THR A 220 -8.48 -5.05 15.55
CA THR A 220 -8.18 -3.90 16.42
C THR A 220 -6.92 -4.14 17.24
N PHE A 221 -6.03 -3.15 17.21
CA PHE A 221 -4.77 -3.09 17.94
C PHE A 221 -4.79 -1.93 18.93
N GLY A 222 -3.95 -2.03 19.96
CA GLY A 222 -3.82 -1.03 21.01
C GLY A 222 -3.75 -1.66 22.40
N PRO A 223 -3.81 -0.84 23.46
CA PRO A 223 -4.04 0.61 23.41
C PRO A 223 -2.84 1.42 22.88
N PHE A 224 -3.12 2.60 22.32
CA PHE A 224 -2.16 3.61 21.89
C PHE A 224 -2.42 4.96 22.58
N VAL A 225 -1.42 5.83 22.60
CA VAL A 225 -1.58 7.24 23.00
C VAL A 225 -2.20 8.00 21.82
N PRO A 226 -3.19 8.88 21.99
CA PRO A 226 -3.75 9.66 20.88
C PRO A 226 -2.71 10.60 20.23
N GLY A 227 -2.80 10.80 18.92
CA GLY A 227 -1.83 11.64 18.20
C GLY A 227 -1.70 11.30 16.72
N LEU A 228 -0.61 11.73 16.08
CA LEU A 228 -0.26 11.31 14.73
C LEU A 228 0.50 9.98 14.76
N HIS A 229 0.02 8.99 14.01
CA HIS A 229 0.62 7.67 13.89
C HIS A 229 0.86 7.33 12.43
N THR A 230 1.78 6.40 12.21
CA THR A 230 1.97 5.77 10.90
C THR A 230 1.62 4.29 10.98
N ALA A 231 0.84 3.79 10.04
CA ALA A 231 0.61 2.36 9.87
C ALA A 231 1.21 1.88 8.55
N GLU A 232 1.81 0.69 8.58
CA GLU A 232 2.50 0.11 7.43
C GLU A 232 2.09 -1.36 7.29
N ALA A 233 1.94 -1.81 6.06
CA ALA A 233 1.75 -3.23 5.74
C ALA A 233 2.80 -3.68 4.73
N THR A 234 3.35 -4.87 4.96
CA THR A 234 4.37 -5.47 4.09
C THR A 234 4.04 -6.94 3.82
N LEU A 235 3.94 -7.31 2.55
CA LEU A 235 3.83 -8.70 2.11
C LEU A 235 5.04 -9.08 1.26
N LYS A 236 5.83 -10.04 1.74
CA LYS A 236 6.95 -10.60 0.98
C LYS A 236 6.46 -11.73 0.09
N THR A 237 6.51 -11.53 -1.22
CA THR A 237 6.22 -12.57 -2.20
C THR A 237 7.52 -13.16 -2.74
N LYS A 238 7.41 -14.20 -3.58
CA LYS A 238 8.56 -14.75 -4.32
C LYS A 238 9.11 -13.79 -5.39
N PHE A 239 8.34 -12.75 -5.75
CA PHE A 239 8.66 -11.81 -6.83
C PHE A 239 9.13 -10.46 -6.30
N VAL A 240 8.41 -9.91 -5.32
CA VAL A 240 8.59 -8.55 -4.81
C VAL A 240 8.08 -8.44 -3.36
N ALA A 241 8.53 -7.42 -2.63
CA ALA A 241 7.88 -7.01 -1.39
C ALA A 241 6.83 -5.94 -1.71
N LEU A 242 5.56 -6.25 -1.50
CA LEU A 242 4.48 -5.28 -1.59
C LEU A 242 4.41 -4.49 -0.28
N GLU A 243 4.39 -3.18 -0.37
CA GLU A 243 4.46 -2.28 0.78
C GLU A 243 3.46 -1.13 0.62
N THR A 244 2.79 -0.78 1.71
CA THR A 244 1.97 0.44 1.79
C THR A 244 2.16 1.10 3.16
N LYS A 245 2.00 2.42 3.21
CA LYS A 245 2.21 3.24 4.40
C LYS A 245 1.24 4.40 4.41
N ASP A 246 0.59 4.61 5.54
CA ASP A 246 -0.29 5.75 5.76
C ASP A 246 0.02 6.49 7.07
N GLU A 247 -0.15 7.82 7.07
CA GLU A 247 -0.04 8.69 8.25
C GLU A 247 -1.41 9.27 8.58
N PHE A 248 -1.89 9.04 9.80
CA PHE A 248 -3.24 9.44 10.22
C PHE A 248 -3.24 9.97 11.65
N ARG A 249 -4.33 10.64 12.03
CA ARG A 249 -4.59 11.09 13.41
C ARG A 249 -5.45 10.04 14.11
N LEU A 250 -4.91 9.46 15.17
CA LEU A 250 -5.66 8.57 16.06
C LEU A 250 -6.25 9.37 17.23
N SER A 251 -7.58 9.37 17.33
CA SER A 251 -8.35 10.02 18.41
C SER A 251 -9.32 9.03 19.07
N SER A 252 -10.18 9.51 19.97
CA SER A 252 -11.17 8.71 20.71
C SER A 252 -12.22 8.04 19.83
N ASP A 253 -12.47 8.59 18.64
CA ASP A 253 -13.35 7.99 17.65
C ASP A 253 -12.78 6.66 17.11
N LYS A 254 -13.68 5.79 16.62
CA LYS A 254 -13.28 4.53 16.00
C LYS A 254 -12.49 4.79 14.71
N GLN A 255 -11.17 4.70 14.77
CA GLN A 255 -10.30 4.79 13.60
C GLN A 255 -10.14 3.42 12.93
N VAL A 256 -10.33 3.40 11.61
CA VAL A 256 -10.13 2.23 10.75
C VAL A 256 -9.21 2.63 9.62
N GLU A 257 -8.06 1.97 9.48
CA GLU A 257 -7.11 2.19 8.38
C GLU A 257 -7.07 0.96 7.48
N ASP A 258 -7.21 1.19 6.18
CA ASP A 258 -7.15 0.16 5.17
C ASP A 258 -5.79 0.17 4.47
N LEU A 259 -4.92 -0.76 4.88
CA LEU A 259 -3.60 -0.95 4.32
C LEU A 259 -3.69 -1.94 3.15
N TYR A 260 -4.32 -1.46 2.08
CA TYR A 260 -4.45 -2.18 0.83
C TYR A 260 -3.09 -2.29 0.14
N LEU A 261 -2.73 -3.50 -0.29
CA LEU A 261 -1.52 -3.76 -1.05
C LEU A 261 -1.87 -3.93 -2.53
N ASP A 262 -1.26 -3.11 -3.37
CA ASP A 262 -1.41 -3.13 -4.83
C ASP A 262 -0.64 -4.30 -5.47
N GLY A 263 -1.08 -5.52 -5.17
CA GLY A 263 -0.64 -6.74 -5.83
C GLY A 263 -1.75 -7.31 -6.69
N ARG A 264 -1.41 -7.81 -7.88
CA ARG A 264 -2.32 -8.54 -8.77
C ARG A 264 -1.74 -9.89 -9.16
N ASP A 265 -2.63 -10.82 -9.47
CA ASP A 265 -2.24 -12.07 -10.14
C ASP A 265 -2.23 -11.80 -11.65
N VAL A 266 -1.17 -12.22 -12.32
CA VAL A 266 -0.95 -12.04 -13.75
C VAL A 266 -1.03 -13.38 -14.44
N THR A 267 -1.82 -13.48 -15.51
CA THR A 267 -1.91 -14.65 -16.37
C THR A 267 -1.15 -14.37 -17.68
N VAL A 268 -0.36 -15.36 -18.11
CA VAL A 268 0.34 -15.30 -19.39
C VAL A 268 -0.41 -16.16 -20.40
N ASP A 269 -0.87 -15.53 -21.48
CA ASP A 269 -1.43 -16.22 -22.63
C ASP A 269 -0.32 -16.97 -23.38
N LEU A 270 -0.49 -18.28 -23.49
CA LEU A 270 0.49 -19.22 -24.01
C LEU A 270 -0.20 -20.28 -24.86
N PRO A 271 0.45 -20.79 -25.91
CA PRO A 271 -0.06 -21.93 -26.66
C PRO A 271 -0.34 -23.12 -25.75
N ASP A 272 -1.54 -23.71 -25.85
CA ASP A 272 -1.98 -24.83 -24.99
C ASP A 272 -1.24 -26.11 -25.35
N THR A 273 -0.11 -26.36 -24.68
CA THR A 273 0.74 -27.53 -24.91
C THR A 273 0.94 -28.36 -23.64
N ASN A 274 0.82 -29.67 -23.79
CA ASN A 274 1.06 -30.64 -22.71
C ASN A 274 2.53 -31.10 -22.62
N THR A 275 3.43 -30.47 -23.39
CA THR A 275 4.84 -30.88 -23.48
C THR A 275 5.78 -29.68 -23.43
N GLY A 276 6.91 -29.85 -22.76
CA GLY A 276 7.94 -28.81 -22.61
C GLY A 276 7.94 -28.15 -21.24
N THR A 277 8.70 -27.07 -21.13
CA THR A 277 8.73 -26.19 -19.94
C THR A 277 8.76 -24.74 -20.40
N ALA A 278 8.11 -23.83 -19.67
CA ALA A 278 8.14 -22.39 -19.94
C ALA A 278 8.51 -21.63 -18.66
N LYS A 279 9.81 -21.38 -18.47
CA LYS A 279 10.32 -20.73 -17.26
C LYS A 279 10.07 -19.23 -17.29
N LEU A 280 9.45 -18.72 -16.24
CA LEU A 280 9.26 -17.28 -16.03
C LEU A 280 10.53 -16.66 -15.42
N PHE A 281 10.96 -15.55 -16.01
CA PHE A 281 11.97 -14.66 -15.47
C PHE A 281 11.31 -13.34 -15.08
N ILE A 282 11.63 -12.82 -13.90
CA ILE A 282 11.21 -11.49 -13.45
C ILE A 282 12.46 -10.66 -13.16
N ASN A 283 12.58 -9.49 -13.79
CA ASN A 283 13.76 -8.62 -13.73
C ASN A 283 15.08 -9.40 -13.95
N GLY A 284 15.10 -10.25 -14.99
CA GLY A 284 16.24 -11.08 -15.36
C GLY A 284 16.52 -12.31 -14.47
N LYS A 285 15.74 -12.56 -13.42
CA LYS A 285 15.93 -13.70 -12.51
C LYS A 285 14.89 -14.78 -12.71
N ASP A 286 15.33 -16.04 -12.79
CA ASP A 286 14.45 -17.21 -12.75
C ASP A 286 13.72 -17.26 -11.40
N VAL A 287 12.38 -17.25 -11.43
CA VAL A 287 11.52 -17.26 -10.23
C VAL A 287 10.94 -18.64 -9.91
N GLY A 288 11.38 -19.68 -10.62
CA GLY A 288 10.96 -21.07 -10.40
C GLY A 288 9.50 -21.35 -10.74
N VAL A 289 8.91 -20.53 -11.63
CA VAL A 289 7.54 -20.72 -12.14
C VAL A 289 7.62 -21.29 -13.56
N ASP A 290 6.86 -22.36 -13.80
CA ASP A 290 6.70 -23.01 -15.11
C ASP A 290 5.29 -22.72 -15.64
N LEU A 291 5.20 -21.83 -16.63
CA LEU A 291 3.96 -21.25 -17.11
C LEU A 291 3.10 -22.24 -17.90
N PHE A 292 3.68 -23.27 -18.53
CA PHE A 292 2.91 -24.35 -19.15
C PHE A 292 2.17 -25.21 -18.12
N LYS A 293 2.63 -25.22 -16.86
CA LYS A 293 1.93 -25.91 -15.75
C LYS A 293 0.97 -25.01 -14.99
N ASN A 294 1.35 -23.74 -14.83
CA ASN A 294 0.54 -22.76 -14.14
C ASN A 294 0.78 -21.38 -14.77
N PRO A 295 -0.10 -20.92 -15.68
CA PRO A 295 0.09 -19.68 -16.43
C PRO A 295 -0.12 -18.43 -15.56
N THR A 296 -0.78 -18.57 -14.40
CA THR A 296 -1.07 -17.46 -13.50
C THR A 296 -0.06 -17.39 -12.35
N PHE A 297 0.49 -16.21 -12.11
CA PHE A 297 1.46 -15.96 -11.05
C PHE A 297 1.20 -14.61 -10.35
N GLY A 298 1.42 -14.58 -9.04
CA GLY A 298 1.24 -13.37 -8.25
C GLY A 298 1.25 -13.66 -6.74
N PRO A 299 0.96 -12.65 -5.90
CA PRO A 299 0.71 -11.27 -6.31
C PRO A 299 2.00 -10.51 -6.67
N ILE A 300 1.92 -9.61 -7.64
CA ILE A 300 3.03 -8.79 -8.17
C ILE A 300 2.53 -7.39 -8.56
N LEU A 301 3.46 -6.44 -8.73
CA LEU A 301 3.16 -5.10 -9.27
C LEU A 301 2.92 -5.17 -10.78
N THR A 302 1.88 -4.47 -11.24
CA THR A 302 1.49 -4.34 -12.65
C THR A 302 1.53 -2.87 -13.11
N ASP A 303 2.44 -2.08 -12.53
CA ASP A 303 2.61 -0.64 -12.81
C ASP A 303 3.71 -0.37 -13.85
N GLY A 304 4.22 -1.42 -14.52
CA GLY A 304 5.34 -1.36 -15.44
C GLY A 304 6.72 -1.26 -14.78
N SER A 305 6.81 -1.24 -13.44
CA SER A 305 8.11 -1.20 -12.73
C SER A 305 8.88 -2.52 -12.79
N MET A 306 8.18 -3.62 -13.08
CA MET A 306 8.72 -4.97 -13.19
C MET A 306 8.70 -5.42 -14.64
N LYS A 307 9.68 -6.23 -15.03
CA LYS A 307 9.76 -6.83 -16.36
C LYS A 307 9.69 -8.34 -16.27
N MET A 308 9.06 -8.97 -17.26
CA MET A 308 9.03 -10.42 -17.43
C MET A 308 9.68 -10.85 -18.76
N ALA A 309 10.23 -12.05 -18.77
CA ALA A 309 10.61 -12.78 -19.97
C ALA A 309 10.31 -14.27 -19.77
N VAL A 310 10.06 -15.00 -20.85
CA VAL A 310 9.75 -16.43 -20.81
C VAL A 310 10.80 -17.21 -21.58
N GLU A 311 11.33 -18.27 -20.98
CA GLU A 311 12.24 -19.20 -21.63
C GLU A 311 11.54 -20.56 -21.80
N ALA A 312 11.22 -20.92 -23.03
CA ALA A 312 10.51 -22.13 -23.39
C ALA A 312 11.41 -23.19 -24.04
N GLU A 313 11.21 -24.45 -23.67
CA GLU A 313 11.75 -25.62 -24.37
C GLU A 313 10.71 -26.14 -25.36
N LEU A 314 10.90 -25.81 -26.65
CA LEU A 314 9.97 -26.12 -27.75
C LEU A 314 10.55 -27.23 -28.64
N PRO A 315 9.71 -27.91 -29.47
CA PRO A 315 10.18 -29.00 -30.32
C PRO A 315 11.29 -28.64 -31.31
N TRP A 316 11.37 -27.38 -31.74
CA TRP A 316 12.43 -26.87 -32.62
C TRP A 316 13.62 -26.27 -31.88
N GLY A 317 13.59 -26.20 -30.55
CA GLY A 317 14.69 -25.70 -29.75
C GLY A 317 14.26 -24.85 -28.57
N LYS A 318 15.27 -24.33 -27.88
CA LYS A 318 15.08 -23.47 -26.72
C LYS A 318 14.93 -22.02 -27.17
N VAL A 319 13.85 -21.37 -26.79
CA VAL A 319 13.53 -19.99 -27.15
C VAL A 319 13.38 -19.15 -25.89
N LYS A 320 13.95 -17.95 -25.89
CA LYS A 320 13.74 -16.96 -24.83
C LYS A 320 13.18 -15.69 -25.45
N THR A 321 12.10 -15.17 -24.88
CA THR A 321 11.48 -13.92 -25.31
C THR A 321 12.30 -12.72 -24.85
N ASP A 322 12.05 -11.58 -25.46
CA ASP A 322 12.52 -10.30 -24.94
C ASP A 322 11.85 -9.97 -23.60
N GLU A 323 12.46 -9.04 -22.86
CA GLU A 323 11.88 -8.53 -21.63
C GLU A 323 10.78 -7.51 -21.92
N VAL A 324 9.57 -7.79 -21.45
CA VAL A 324 8.40 -6.90 -21.53
C VAL A 324 8.04 -6.36 -20.15
N ALA A 325 7.56 -5.12 -20.07
CA ALA A 325 7.07 -4.56 -18.81
C ALA A 325 5.77 -5.27 -18.40
N ILE A 326 5.57 -5.48 -17.11
CA ILE A 326 4.34 -6.04 -16.55
C ILE A 326 3.43 -4.87 -16.20
N ASP A 327 2.48 -4.57 -17.09
CA ASP A 327 1.56 -3.43 -16.99
C ASP A 327 0.07 -3.85 -17.09
N SER A 328 -0.21 -5.15 -17.12
CA SER A 328 -1.54 -5.74 -17.24
C SER A 328 -1.66 -7.03 -16.39
N GLU A 329 -2.90 -7.41 -16.06
CA GLU A 329 -3.22 -8.71 -15.44
C GLU A 329 -3.18 -9.85 -16.47
N GLU A 330 -3.27 -9.52 -17.76
CA GLU A 330 -3.17 -10.45 -18.88
C GLU A 330 -2.00 -10.04 -19.77
N MET A 331 -1.03 -10.93 -19.94
CA MET A 331 0.19 -10.70 -20.70
C MET A 331 0.29 -11.71 -21.85
N THR A 332 0.68 -11.27 -23.04
CA THR A 332 0.95 -12.17 -24.17
C THR A 332 2.45 -12.20 -24.44
N VAL A 333 2.97 -13.36 -24.84
CA VAL A 333 4.35 -13.51 -25.27
C VAL A 333 4.41 -14.22 -26.62
N SER A 334 5.35 -13.81 -27.47
CA SER A 334 5.62 -14.50 -28.74
C SER A 334 6.90 -15.32 -28.64
N PHE A 335 6.83 -16.58 -29.07
CA PHE A 335 8.01 -17.45 -29.23
C PHE A 335 8.56 -17.43 -30.67
N VAL A 336 8.02 -16.56 -31.53
CA VAL A 336 8.54 -16.38 -32.89
C VAL A 336 9.71 -15.41 -32.84
N ASN A 337 10.93 -15.95 -32.82
CA ASN A 337 12.17 -15.17 -32.88
C ASN A 337 12.69 -15.04 -34.32
N GLU A 338 13.69 -14.18 -34.53
CA GLU A 338 14.29 -13.95 -35.86
C GLU A 338 14.79 -15.23 -36.55
N GLU A 339 15.30 -16.19 -35.79
CA GLU A 339 15.78 -17.47 -36.31
C GLU A 339 14.61 -18.32 -36.85
N LEU A 340 13.51 -18.41 -36.10
CA LEU A 340 12.31 -19.11 -36.53
C LEU A 340 11.67 -18.42 -37.74
N GLN A 341 11.52 -17.08 -37.71
CA GLN A 341 11.00 -16.33 -38.86
C GLN A 341 11.81 -16.63 -40.11
N LYS A 342 13.15 -16.56 -40.01
CA LYS A 342 14.03 -16.88 -41.14
C LYS A 342 13.81 -18.29 -41.68
N ASN A 343 13.73 -19.30 -40.80
CA ASN A 343 13.50 -20.68 -41.21
C ASN A 343 12.15 -20.86 -41.93
N LEU A 344 11.09 -20.23 -41.42
CA LEU A 344 9.75 -20.27 -42.01
C LEU A 344 9.72 -19.59 -43.37
N MET A 345 10.29 -18.38 -43.48
CA MET A 345 10.38 -17.63 -44.75
C MET A 345 11.13 -18.43 -45.82
N GLU A 346 12.29 -19.02 -45.47
CA GLU A 346 13.05 -19.87 -46.40
C GLU A 346 12.27 -21.12 -46.82
N THR A 347 11.51 -21.71 -45.90
CA THR A 347 10.65 -22.88 -46.17
C THR A 347 9.52 -22.53 -47.13
N ILE A 348 8.85 -21.39 -46.93
CA ILE A 348 7.76 -20.91 -47.79
C ILE A 348 8.28 -20.50 -49.16
N HIS A 349 9.34 -19.71 -49.21
CA HIS A 349 9.93 -19.28 -50.48
C HIS A 349 10.33 -20.48 -51.33
N LYS A 350 10.93 -21.50 -50.71
CA LYS A 350 11.26 -22.76 -51.39
C LYS A 350 10.01 -23.59 -51.75
N SER A 351 8.98 -23.62 -50.91
CA SER A 351 7.78 -24.43 -51.17
C SER A 351 7.01 -23.95 -52.40
N ILE A 352 7.06 -22.65 -52.71
CA ILE A 352 6.51 -22.11 -53.95
C ILE A 352 7.24 -22.69 -55.17
N ASP A 353 8.58 -22.69 -55.20
CA ASP A 353 9.36 -23.27 -56.31
C ASP A 353 9.14 -24.79 -56.45
N ASP A 354 9.13 -25.48 -55.32
CA ASP A 354 8.85 -26.92 -55.22
C ASP A 354 7.42 -27.25 -55.72
N GLU A 355 6.44 -26.40 -55.40
CA GLU A 355 5.06 -26.55 -55.85
C GLU A 355 4.97 -26.34 -57.37
N LEU A 356 5.60 -25.30 -57.92
CA LEU A 356 5.63 -25.07 -59.36
C LEU A 356 6.26 -26.26 -60.11
N GLU A 357 7.34 -26.84 -59.60
CA GLU A 357 7.94 -28.05 -60.19
C GLU A 357 7.01 -29.25 -60.11
N ALA A 358 6.46 -29.54 -58.92
CA ALA A 358 5.58 -30.67 -58.71
C ALA A 358 4.32 -30.57 -59.57
N PHE A 359 3.69 -29.39 -59.56
CA PHE A 359 2.45 -29.10 -60.26
C PHE A 359 2.62 -29.25 -61.76
N THR A 360 3.68 -28.67 -62.34
CA THR A 360 3.92 -28.73 -63.78
C THR A 360 4.41 -30.10 -64.26
N THR A 361 4.98 -30.93 -63.37
CA THR A 361 5.47 -32.27 -63.75
C THR A 361 4.55 -33.42 -63.35
N LEU A 362 3.48 -33.15 -62.58
CA LEU A 362 2.63 -34.16 -61.93
C LEU A 362 3.42 -35.11 -61.02
N ASP A 363 4.45 -34.60 -60.34
CA ASP A 363 5.32 -35.37 -59.43
C ASP A 363 5.29 -34.76 -58.02
N ALA A 364 4.43 -35.30 -57.15
CA ALA A 364 4.34 -34.92 -55.74
C ALA A 364 5.67 -35.04 -54.98
N GLY A 365 6.60 -35.89 -55.44
CA GLY A 365 7.91 -36.06 -54.84
C GLY A 365 8.78 -34.80 -54.93
N LYS A 366 8.48 -33.89 -55.87
CA LYS A 366 9.15 -32.59 -56.02
C LYS A 366 8.74 -31.57 -54.97
N LEU A 367 7.56 -31.72 -54.38
CA LEU A 367 7.09 -30.85 -53.32
C LEU A 367 7.64 -31.33 -51.97
N THR A 368 8.88 -30.97 -51.64
CA THR A 368 9.62 -31.56 -50.50
C THR A 368 9.34 -30.90 -49.16
N THR A 369 8.79 -29.68 -49.18
CA THR A 369 8.58 -28.81 -48.00
C THR A 369 7.11 -28.71 -47.58
N ALA A 370 6.25 -29.66 -47.98
CA ALA A 370 4.83 -29.65 -47.64
C ALA A 370 4.34 -30.96 -47.00
N THR A 371 3.19 -30.89 -46.32
CA THR A 371 2.49 -32.05 -45.75
C THR A 371 1.93 -32.95 -46.84
N ALA A 372 1.64 -34.22 -46.52
CA ALA A 372 1.06 -35.16 -47.48
C ALA A 372 -0.30 -34.66 -48.03
N THR A 373 -1.15 -34.14 -47.14
CA THR A 373 -2.46 -33.57 -47.49
C THR A 373 -2.32 -32.44 -48.51
N TYR A 374 -1.41 -31.50 -48.29
CA TYR A 374 -1.18 -30.40 -49.22
C TYR A 374 -0.70 -30.90 -50.59
N LYS A 375 0.21 -31.88 -50.60
CA LYS A 375 0.69 -32.50 -51.86
C LYS A 375 -0.46 -33.12 -52.63
N ASP A 376 -1.31 -33.89 -51.97
CA ASP A 376 -2.44 -34.57 -52.61
C ASP A 376 -3.41 -33.54 -53.22
N GLU A 377 -3.73 -32.47 -52.49
CA GLU A 377 -4.58 -31.37 -52.99
C GLU A 377 -3.99 -30.72 -54.26
N LYS A 378 -2.69 -30.40 -54.25
CA LYS A 378 -2.03 -29.79 -55.41
C LYS A 378 -1.94 -30.73 -56.60
N MET A 379 -1.76 -32.03 -56.37
CA MET A 379 -1.73 -33.00 -57.44
C MET A 379 -3.11 -33.21 -58.07
N GLU A 380 -4.19 -33.24 -57.28
CA GLU A 380 -5.55 -33.28 -57.84
C GLU A 380 -5.83 -32.03 -58.69
N LYS A 381 -5.49 -30.83 -58.19
CA LYS A 381 -5.59 -29.59 -58.98
C LYS A 381 -4.77 -29.63 -60.28
N ALA A 382 -3.57 -30.21 -60.26
CA ALA A 382 -2.73 -30.35 -61.45
C ALA A 382 -3.35 -31.32 -62.48
N LYS A 383 -3.91 -32.45 -62.02
CA LYS A 383 -4.62 -33.42 -62.88
C LYS A 383 -5.89 -32.82 -63.48
N ASP A 384 -6.60 -32.00 -62.71
CA ASP A 384 -7.78 -31.28 -63.18
C ASP A 384 -7.40 -30.26 -64.27
N ASN A 385 -6.32 -29.48 -64.06
CA ASN A 385 -5.82 -28.58 -65.09
C ASN A 385 -5.44 -29.34 -66.36
N LYS A 386 -4.72 -30.47 -66.25
CA LYS A 386 -4.40 -31.33 -67.39
C LYS A 386 -5.65 -31.83 -68.11
N SER A 387 -6.63 -32.34 -67.38
CA SER A 387 -7.86 -32.89 -67.97
C SER A 387 -8.70 -31.83 -68.67
N ASN A 388 -8.68 -30.59 -68.18
CA ASN A 388 -9.39 -29.47 -68.77
C ASN A 388 -8.57 -28.69 -69.83
N GLY A 389 -7.38 -29.19 -70.20
CA GLY A 389 -6.54 -28.58 -71.25
C GLY A 389 -5.84 -27.27 -70.85
N TYR A 390 -5.75 -26.98 -69.54
CA TYR A 390 -5.01 -25.82 -69.04
C TYR A 390 -3.52 -26.12 -68.91
N ILE A 391 -2.70 -25.18 -69.35
CA ILE A 391 -1.25 -25.19 -69.25
C ILE A 391 -0.82 -24.06 -68.34
N TYR A 392 0.13 -24.34 -67.45
CA TYR A 392 0.82 -23.30 -66.70
C TYR A 392 2.22 -23.12 -67.26
N LYS A 393 2.64 -21.87 -67.45
CA LYS A 393 4.02 -21.50 -67.72
C LYS A 393 4.37 -20.33 -66.82
N GLY A 394 5.38 -20.48 -65.97
CA GLY A 394 5.71 -19.41 -65.04
C GLY A 394 7.01 -19.60 -64.29
N SER A 395 7.47 -18.52 -63.67
CA SER A 395 8.63 -18.50 -62.77
C SER A 395 8.28 -17.71 -61.52
N HIS A 396 8.70 -18.18 -60.36
CA HIS A 396 8.58 -17.45 -59.10
C HIS A 396 9.76 -16.48 -58.95
N LEU A 397 9.46 -15.19 -58.80
CA LEU A 397 10.44 -14.11 -58.81
C LEU A 397 10.91 -13.74 -57.41
N ASN A 398 9.98 -13.57 -56.48
CA ASN A 398 10.25 -13.16 -55.11
C ASN A 398 9.09 -13.52 -54.18
N THR A 399 9.38 -13.49 -52.88
CA THR A 399 8.36 -13.49 -51.83
C THR A 399 8.67 -12.39 -50.83
N LYS A 400 7.72 -11.50 -50.56
CA LYS A 400 7.79 -10.52 -49.46
C LYS A 400 6.97 -11.02 -48.29
N PHE A 401 7.54 -10.97 -47.10
CA PHE A 401 6.91 -11.41 -45.87
C PHE A 401 6.62 -10.22 -44.98
N ASP A 402 5.41 -10.16 -44.44
CA ASP A 402 5.04 -9.26 -43.36
C ASP A 402 5.62 -9.84 -42.05
N LEU A 403 6.58 -9.13 -41.46
CA LEU A 403 7.30 -9.59 -40.26
C LEU A 403 6.46 -9.55 -38.98
N ASP A 404 5.33 -8.85 -38.98
CA ASP A 404 4.42 -8.72 -37.85
C ASP A 404 3.26 -9.74 -37.91
N SER A 405 3.03 -10.35 -39.08
CA SER A 405 1.97 -11.34 -39.30
C SER A 405 2.24 -12.77 -38.78
N PHE A 406 3.41 -13.01 -38.18
CA PHE A 406 3.76 -14.35 -37.70
C PHE A 406 3.00 -14.70 -36.42
N HIS A 407 2.08 -15.65 -36.50
CA HIS A 407 1.30 -16.12 -35.36
C HIS A 407 1.55 -17.59 -35.08
N LEU A 408 2.15 -17.89 -33.91
CA LEU A 408 2.39 -19.25 -33.45
C LEU A 408 1.28 -19.69 -32.48
N TYR A 409 0.65 -20.81 -32.78
CA TYR A 409 -0.33 -21.44 -31.90
C TYR A 409 -0.15 -22.95 -31.88
N HIS A 410 -0.91 -23.60 -30.99
CA HIS A 410 -0.90 -25.04 -30.83
C HIS A 410 -2.34 -25.56 -30.83
N GLU A 411 -2.66 -26.43 -31.78
CA GLU A 411 -4.00 -26.96 -31.98
C GLU A 411 -3.91 -28.46 -32.32
N ASP A 412 -4.79 -29.26 -31.75
CA ASP A 412 -4.87 -30.72 -31.97
C ASP A 412 -3.52 -31.46 -31.82
N GLY A 413 -2.66 -30.99 -30.91
CA GLY A 413 -1.35 -31.59 -30.64
C GLY A 413 -0.23 -31.17 -31.61
N ASN A 414 -0.51 -30.24 -32.51
CA ASN A 414 0.41 -29.73 -33.51
C ASN A 414 0.76 -28.27 -33.26
N TRP A 415 2.02 -27.93 -33.52
CA TRP A 415 2.47 -26.54 -33.55
C TRP A 415 2.26 -25.99 -34.95
N ILE A 416 1.62 -24.83 -35.02
CA ILE A 416 1.20 -24.20 -36.26
C ILE A 416 1.67 -22.75 -36.27
N VAL A 417 2.17 -22.31 -37.43
CA VAL A 417 2.45 -20.91 -37.69
C VAL A 417 1.67 -20.46 -38.92
N THR A 418 0.97 -19.34 -38.80
CA THR A 418 0.47 -18.58 -39.94
C THR A 418 1.37 -17.37 -40.21
N VAL A 419 1.47 -16.99 -41.48
CA VAL A 419 2.22 -15.81 -41.94
C VAL A 419 1.63 -15.30 -43.24
N GLU A 420 1.51 -13.98 -43.34
CA GLU A 420 1.10 -13.27 -44.55
C GLU A 420 2.31 -13.00 -45.44
N ALA A 421 2.19 -13.36 -46.72
CA ALA A 421 3.24 -13.09 -47.68
C ALA A 421 2.71 -12.81 -49.09
N GLU A 422 3.39 -11.90 -49.78
CA GLU A 422 3.15 -11.53 -51.16
C GLU A 422 4.15 -12.28 -52.05
N ALA A 423 3.65 -13.15 -52.94
CA ALA A 423 4.48 -13.88 -53.90
C ALA A 423 4.38 -13.26 -55.29
N GLY A 424 5.53 -12.92 -55.87
CA GLY A 424 5.67 -12.38 -57.22
C GLY A 424 6.03 -13.46 -58.23
N TYR A 425 5.36 -13.46 -59.38
CA TYR A 425 5.51 -14.41 -60.47
C TYR A 425 5.68 -13.68 -61.81
N MET A 426 6.33 -14.34 -62.76
CA MET A 426 6.25 -14.04 -64.18
C MET A 426 5.59 -15.24 -64.84
N ASP A 427 4.29 -15.19 -65.06
CA ASP A 427 3.51 -16.37 -65.42
C ASP A 427 2.30 -16.12 -66.31
N ASP A 428 1.75 -17.21 -66.83
CA ASP A 428 0.50 -17.27 -67.58
C ASP A 428 -0.15 -18.66 -67.41
N LYS A 429 -1.49 -18.67 -67.38
CA LYS A 429 -2.33 -19.87 -67.41
C LYS A 429 -3.27 -19.78 -68.61
N PHE A 430 -3.05 -20.63 -69.61
CA PHE A 430 -3.67 -20.56 -70.92
C PHE A 430 -4.15 -21.95 -71.37
N TYR A 431 -5.02 -22.00 -72.38
CA TYR A 431 -5.46 -23.26 -72.99
C TYR A 431 -4.40 -23.83 -73.93
N TYR A 432 -4.43 -25.15 -74.14
CA TYR A 432 -3.45 -25.87 -74.97
C TYR A 432 -3.29 -25.36 -76.41
N ASN A 433 -4.28 -24.65 -76.95
CA ASN A 433 -4.30 -24.09 -78.30
C ASN A 433 -3.96 -22.59 -78.34
N GLU A 434 -3.64 -21.97 -77.20
CA GLU A 434 -3.29 -20.56 -77.07
C GLU A 434 -1.77 -20.36 -77.03
N THR A 435 -1.32 -19.16 -77.38
CA THR A 435 0.08 -18.77 -77.23
C THR A 435 0.25 -18.09 -75.88
N PRO A 436 1.22 -18.49 -75.04
CA PRO A 436 1.38 -17.88 -73.72
C PRO A 436 1.85 -16.43 -73.80
N GLU A 437 1.24 -15.58 -72.97
CA GLU A 437 1.61 -14.18 -72.76
C GLU A 437 2.00 -13.98 -71.28
N LEU A 438 3.29 -14.12 -70.98
CA LEU A 438 3.78 -14.03 -69.59
C LEU A 438 3.74 -12.59 -69.10
N GLU A 439 3.12 -12.38 -67.95
CA GLU A 439 3.04 -11.08 -67.28
C GLU A 439 3.57 -11.18 -65.84
N GLU A 440 4.02 -10.04 -65.30
CA GLU A 440 4.34 -9.95 -63.88
C GLU A 440 3.05 -9.91 -63.07
N ASN A 441 2.87 -10.92 -62.23
CA ASN A 441 1.72 -11.04 -61.35
C ASN A 441 2.18 -11.14 -59.91
N THR A 442 1.35 -10.63 -59.02
CA THR A 442 1.60 -10.67 -57.59
C THR A 442 0.35 -11.17 -56.90
N THR A 443 0.51 -12.09 -55.95
CA THR A 443 -0.62 -12.61 -55.17
C THR A 443 -0.26 -12.68 -53.71
N THR A 444 -1.17 -12.18 -52.88
CA THR A 444 -1.07 -12.22 -51.43
C THR A 444 -1.70 -13.49 -50.90
N PHE A 445 -0.99 -14.17 -50.01
CA PHE A 445 -1.41 -15.40 -49.39
C PHE A 445 -1.17 -15.40 -47.90
N GLU A 446 -2.07 -16.05 -47.17
CA GLU A 446 -1.78 -16.58 -45.84
C GLU A 446 -1.22 -18.00 -46.01
N PHE A 447 -0.03 -18.23 -45.46
CA PHE A 447 0.62 -19.53 -45.42
C PHE A 447 0.50 -20.14 -44.03
N GLU A 448 0.09 -21.41 -43.97
CA GLU A 448 -0.02 -22.17 -42.74
C GLU A 448 1.01 -23.31 -42.73
N LEU A 449 1.86 -23.36 -41.70
CA LEU A 449 2.93 -24.35 -41.56
C LEU A 449 2.79 -25.12 -40.26
N TYR A 450 3.07 -26.42 -40.31
CA TYR A 450 3.02 -27.31 -39.14
C TYR A 450 4.41 -27.84 -38.86
N TYR A 451 4.75 -27.95 -37.58
CA TYR A 451 6.00 -28.58 -37.18
C TYR A 451 5.87 -30.11 -37.21
N ASP A 452 6.48 -30.75 -38.19
CA ASP A 452 6.59 -32.21 -38.24
C ASP A 452 7.70 -32.69 -37.31
N LYS A 453 7.27 -33.31 -36.20
CA LYS A 453 8.16 -33.90 -35.19
C LYS A 453 8.99 -35.07 -35.72
N THR A 454 8.57 -35.69 -36.83
CA THR A 454 9.29 -36.85 -37.40
C THR A 454 10.54 -36.42 -38.15
N SER A 455 10.42 -35.38 -38.98
CA SER A 455 11.53 -34.82 -39.75
C SER A 455 12.24 -33.64 -39.08
N ASN A 456 11.68 -33.13 -37.98
CA ASN A 456 12.12 -31.90 -37.29
C ASN A 456 12.14 -30.70 -38.24
N LYS A 457 11.05 -30.50 -38.99
CA LYS A 457 10.92 -29.42 -39.97
C LYS A 457 9.54 -28.81 -39.91
N TRP A 458 9.47 -27.51 -40.22
CA TRP A 458 8.23 -26.87 -40.61
C TRP A 458 7.86 -27.29 -42.03
N LEU A 459 6.62 -27.68 -42.23
CA LEU A 459 6.08 -28.09 -43.52
C LEU A 459 4.87 -27.24 -43.85
N LEU A 460 4.80 -26.75 -45.09
CA LEU A 460 3.64 -26.09 -45.63
C LEU A 460 2.44 -27.04 -45.61
N ASN A 461 1.37 -26.63 -44.96
CA ASN A 461 0.14 -27.42 -44.87
C ASN A 461 -1.02 -26.81 -45.63
N ASN A 462 -1.09 -25.48 -45.69
CA ASN A 462 -2.13 -24.78 -46.42
C ASN A 462 -1.61 -23.45 -46.97
N ARG A 463 -2.24 -22.99 -48.06
CA ARG A 463 -2.07 -21.66 -48.65
C ARG A 463 -3.43 -21.17 -49.12
N SER A 464 -3.88 -20.05 -48.58
CA SER A 464 -5.13 -19.39 -48.95
C SER A 464 -4.86 -17.98 -49.46
N ASP A 465 -5.69 -17.51 -50.41
CA ASP A 465 -5.67 -16.11 -50.83
C ASP A 465 -5.97 -15.22 -49.62
N SER A 466 -5.20 -14.14 -49.44
CA SER A 466 -5.38 -13.20 -48.34
C SER A 466 -5.41 -11.76 -48.81
N TYR A 467 -5.98 -10.90 -47.98
CA TYR A 467 -6.00 -9.44 -48.10
C TYR A 467 -5.36 -8.77 -46.89
N GLY A 468 -4.66 -9.54 -46.04
CA GLY A 468 -4.15 -9.12 -44.73
C GLY A 468 -2.71 -8.59 -44.70
N PHE A 469 -2.03 -8.52 -45.85
CA PHE A 469 -0.62 -8.14 -45.91
C PHE A 469 -0.38 -6.65 -45.60
N ASP A 470 0.50 -6.38 -44.65
CA ASP A 470 1.01 -5.04 -44.32
C ASP A 470 2.45 -4.86 -44.83
N ASP A 471 2.72 -3.71 -45.48
CA ASP A 471 4.03 -3.39 -46.05
C ASP A 471 4.94 -2.54 -45.14
N GLU A 472 4.51 -2.22 -43.91
CA GLU A 472 5.28 -1.42 -42.94
C GLU A 472 6.62 -2.09 -42.53
N HIS A 473 6.59 -3.40 -42.21
CA HIS A 473 7.76 -4.17 -41.79
C HIS A 473 7.95 -5.42 -42.63
N VAL A 474 8.55 -5.27 -43.82
CA VAL A 474 8.70 -6.36 -44.78
C VAL A 474 10.12 -6.88 -44.94
N LYS A 475 10.22 -8.17 -45.26
CA LYS A 475 11.45 -8.79 -45.75
C LYS A 475 11.20 -9.52 -47.07
N GLU A 476 12.04 -9.25 -48.06
CA GLU A 476 11.95 -9.86 -49.39
C GLU A 476 13.03 -10.95 -49.56
N LEU A 477 12.62 -12.12 -50.05
CA LEU A 477 13.49 -13.15 -50.59
C LEU A 477 13.34 -13.18 -52.12
N LYS A 478 14.45 -13.02 -52.84
CA LYS A 478 14.48 -12.98 -54.31
C LYS A 478 15.04 -14.26 -54.89
N ASN A 479 14.43 -14.73 -55.97
CA ASN A 479 15.04 -15.70 -56.86
C ASN A 479 15.95 -14.97 -57.85
N GLU A 480 17.26 -15.00 -57.61
CA GLU A 480 18.26 -14.32 -58.46
C GLU A 480 18.29 -14.87 -59.89
N ASN A 481 17.95 -16.15 -60.06
CA ASN A 481 17.84 -16.80 -61.37
C ASN A 481 16.55 -17.63 -61.40
N PRO A 482 15.37 -17.00 -61.62
CA PRO A 482 14.09 -17.69 -61.60
C PRO A 482 14.06 -18.82 -62.61
N LYS A 483 13.80 -20.05 -62.14
CA LYS A 483 13.59 -21.20 -63.01
C LYS A 483 12.21 -21.08 -63.65
N GLN A 484 12.14 -21.25 -64.96
CA GLN A 484 10.87 -21.34 -65.66
C GLN A 484 10.33 -22.77 -65.62
N TYR A 485 9.11 -22.90 -65.14
CA TYR A 485 8.34 -24.14 -65.07
C TYR A 485 7.27 -24.13 -66.16
N VAL A 486 7.08 -25.28 -66.81
CA VAL A 486 6.10 -25.45 -67.88
C VAL A 486 5.42 -26.78 -67.68
N SER A 487 4.09 -26.80 -67.72
CA SER A 487 3.32 -28.05 -67.65
C SER A 487 3.85 -29.07 -68.67
N SER A 488 4.16 -30.28 -68.18
CA SER A 488 4.76 -31.36 -68.97
C SER A 488 3.83 -31.88 -70.06
N TRP A 489 2.54 -31.56 -69.97
CA TRP A 489 1.48 -31.86 -70.93
C TRP A 489 1.20 -30.71 -71.91
N ILE A 490 2.14 -29.75 -72.09
CA ILE A 490 1.97 -28.64 -73.05
C ILE A 490 1.67 -29.08 -74.49
N ASN A 491 2.09 -30.30 -74.86
CA ASN A 491 1.85 -30.88 -76.18
C ASN A 491 0.73 -31.94 -76.19
N ASP A 492 0.03 -32.15 -75.06
CA ASP A 492 -1.08 -33.11 -74.98
C ASP A 492 -2.35 -32.41 -75.47
N VAL A 493 -2.93 -32.88 -76.58
CA VAL A 493 -4.26 -32.42 -77.04
C VAL A 493 -5.34 -33.16 -76.22
N PRO A 494 -6.30 -32.46 -75.59
CA PRO A 494 -7.38 -33.10 -74.84
C PRO A 494 -8.17 -34.09 -75.71
N ALA A 495 -8.54 -35.25 -75.14
CA ALA A 495 -9.17 -36.34 -75.87
C ALA A 495 -10.54 -35.98 -76.50
N GLU A 496 -11.22 -34.94 -75.99
CA GLU A 496 -12.52 -34.47 -76.48
C GLU A 496 -12.42 -33.65 -77.78
N ASP A 497 -11.23 -33.16 -78.13
CA ASP A 497 -10.97 -32.36 -79.34
C ASP A 497 -10.27 -33.16 -80.47
N VAL A 498 -10.05 -34.46 -80.27
CA VAL A 498 -9.57 -35.35 -81.33
C VAL A 498 -10.73 -35.69 -82.25
N ILE A 499 -10.96 -34.87 -83.28
CA ILE A 499 -11.85 -35.24 -84.40
C ILE A 499 -11.26 -36.52 -85.03
N PRO A 500 -12.01 -37.64 -85.12
CA PRO A 500 -11.52 -38.79 -85.86
C PRO A 500 -11.34 -38.35 -87.31
N MET A 501 -10.11 -38.38 -87.80
CA MET A 501 -9.87 -38.38 -89.24
C MET A 501 -10.52 -39.65 -89.79
N ASP A 502 -11.68 -39.49 -90.42
CA ASP A 502 -12.24 -40.51 -91.30
C ASP A 502 -11.16 -40.85 -92.33
N ASN A 503 -10.64 -42.07 -92.26
CA ASN A 503 -9.79 -42.63 -93.31
C ASN A 503 -10.71 -43.00 -94.49
N ASP A 504 -10.49 -42.35 -95.63
CA ASP A 504 -11.05 -42.71 -96.94
C ASP A 504 -10.80 -44.18 -97.32
#